data_AF-A0A8X7BVN4-F1
#
_entry.id   AF-A0A8X7BVN4-F1
#
_cell.length_a   1.000
_cell.length_b   1.000
_cell.length_c   1.000
_cell.angle_alpha   90.00
_cell.angle_beta   90.00
_cell.angle_gamma   90.00
#
_symmetry.space_group_name_H-M   'P 1'
#
loop_
_entity.id
_entity.type
_entity.pdbx_description
1 polymer ?
#
loop_
_entity_poly.entity_id
_entity_poly.type
_entity_poly.pdbx_seq_one_letter_code
_entity_poly.pdbx_strand_id
1 'polypeptide(L)'
;MKNAVSGRATTDLPSLYGELESKIRALESLGRTLEKYGDFLSSLVESCLPEEILIVWERFRNLNEATDGKGSLEQLLSFLNKVRGEQLIELARFALLVPQENGMLGQNLLRITELLRCWYALLIETAQTWNLNLNWNSILPDDILNSYKRWLKEIIVLSDVEIPCYFEISDTTQMHVFVDACIDAYAACIFLRTETSEGVNIFLVRAKSRVAPLKQVTIPRLELMASCIGARLAHSVQLALNITDIETIFWSDSMVTLFWLRDKGDWSVFVANRIKEIKLLFPESD
;
A
#
# COMPACT_ATOMS: atom_id res chain seq x y z
N MET A 1 -1.93 -33.20 -13.67
CA MET A 1 -1.23 -31.91 -13.71
C MET A 1 0.02 -32.13 -14.54
N LYS A 2 0.15 -31.46 -15.69
CA LYS A 2 1.38 -31.53 -16.48
C LYS A 2 2.40 -30.65 -15.80
N ASN A 3 3.58 -31.21 -15.50
CA ASN A 3 4.71 -30.47 -14.97
C ASN A 3 5.87 -30.50 -15.98
N ALA A 4 6.76 -29.52 -15.79
CA ALA A 4 8.10 -29.36 -16.34
C ALA A 4 8.22 -28.88 -17.80
N VAL A 5 8.54 -27.59 -17.94
CA VAL A 5 9.35 -27.00 -19.03
C VAL A 5 8.73 -26.95 -20.43
N SER A 6 7.48 -26.52 -20.60
CA SER A 6 7.01 -26.13 -21.94
C SER A 6 6.06 -24.94 -21.94
N GLY A 7 6.53 -23.81 -22.46
CA GLY A 7 5.73 -22.74 -23.05
C GLY A 7 4.95 -21.89 -22.06
N ARG A 8 5.57 -20.78 -21.60
CA ARG A 8 4.91 -19.70 -20.85
C ARG A 8 3.70 -19.16 -21.64
N ALA A 9 2.51 -19.66 -21.31
CA ALA A 9 1.31 -18.84 -21.31
C ALA A 9 1.20 -18.30 -19.89
N THR A 10 1.12 -16.97 -19.74
CA THR A 10 0.84 -16.30 -18.47
C THR A 10 -0.43 -16.91 -17.87
N THR A 11 -0.28 -17.76 -16.86
CA THR A 11 -1.42 -18.39 -16.20
C THR A 11 -2.19 -17.34 -15.45
N ASP A 12 -3.43 -17.10 -15.90
CA ASP A 12 -4.38 -16.19 -15.25
C ASP A 12 -4.64 -16.67 -13.80
N LEU A 13 -4.07 -15.94 -12.83
CA LEU A 13 -4.06 -16.29 -11.41
C LEU A 13 -5.48 -16.50 -10.82
N PRO A 14 -6.49 -15.70 -11.19
CA PRO A 14 -7.89 -15.94 -10.81
C PRO A 14 -8.45 -17.27 -11.32
N SER A 15 -8.12 -17.65 -12.56
CA SER A 15 -8.51 -18.94 -13.15
C SER A 15 -7.84 -20.11 -12.45
N LEU A 16 -6.54 -20.00 -12.13
CA LEU A 16 -5.79 -21.01 -11.38
C LEU A 16 -6.38 -21.24 -9.98
N TYR A 17 -6.69 -20.16 -9.26
CA TYR A 17 -7.32 -20.25 -7.93
C TYR A 17 -8.70 -20.89 -8.00
N GLY A 18 -9.52 -20.50 -8.97
CA GLY A 18 -10.86 -21.09 -9.15
C GLY A 18 -10.82 -22.59 -9.46
N GLU A 19 -9.85 -23.04 -10.26
CA GLU A 19 -9.65 -24.46 -10.57
C GLU A 19 -9.16 -25.25 -9.34
N LEU A 20 -8.29 -24.65 -8.52
CA LEU A 20 -7.80 -25.25 -7.28
C LEU A 20 -8.89 -25.38 -6.23
N GLU A 21 -9.67 -24.33 -6.00
CA GLU A 21 -10.78 -24.32 -5.04
C GLU A 21 -11.84 -25.38 -5.41
N SER A 22 -12.16 -25.50 -6.70
CA SER A 22 -13.06 -26.53 -7.23
C SER A 22 -12.57 -27.95 -6.96
N LYS A 23 -11.27 -28.22 -7.20
CA LYS A 23 -10.66 -29.53 -6.96
C LYS A 23 -10.55 -29.89 -5.48
N ILE A 24 -10.30 -28.91 -4.62
CA ILE A 24 -10.27 -29.11 -3.16
C ILE A 24 -11.67 -29.48 -2.65
N ARG A 25 -12.72 -28.76 -3.07
CA ARG A 25 -14.11 -29.10 -2.72
C ARG A 25 -14.52 -30.49 -3.20
N ALA A 26 -14.05 -30.92 -4.38
CA ALA A 26 -14.28 -32.27 -4.88
C ALA A 26 -13.59 -33.35 -4.01
N LEU A 27 -12.36 -33.11 -3.56
CA LEU A 27 -11.64 -34.01 -2.66
C LEU A 27 -12.29 -34.11 -1.28
N GLU A 28 -12.80 -33.00 -0.75
CA GLU A 28 -13.58 -32.96 0.50
C GLU A 28 -14.88 -33.77 0.38
N SER A 29 -15.56 -33.69 -0.78
CA SER A 29 -16.78 -34.47 -1.05
C SER A 29 -16.53 -35.99 -1.08
N LEU A 30 -15.29 -36.41 -1.34
CA LEU A 30 -14.85 -37.81 -1.34
C LEU A 30 -14.38 -38.28 0.05
N GLY A 31 -14.59 -37.47 1.10
CA GLY A 31 -14.26 -37.79 2.48
C GLY A 31 -12.75 -37.79 2.77
N ARG A 32 -11.95 -37.13 1.92
CA ARG A 32 -10.53 -36.88 2.21
C ARG A 32 -10.41 -35.64 3.08
N THR A 33 -9.60 -35.73 4.13
CA THR A 33 -9.34 -34.62 5.04
C THR A 33 -8.09 -33.85 4.59
N LEU A 34 -8.11 -32.55 4.82
CA LEU A 34 -7.03 -31.63 4.47
C LEU A 34 -5.66 -32.06 5.00
N GLU A 35 -5.60 -32.66 6.20
CA GLU A 35 -4.38 -33.23 6.78
C GLU A 35 -3.72 -34.31 5.91
N LYS A 36 -4.48 -35.02 5.06
CA LYS A 36 -3.95 -36.14 4.25
C LYS A 36 -3.37 -35.71 2.90
N TYR A 37 -3.76 -34.55 2.39
CA TYR A 37 -3.33 -34.07 1.07
C TYR A 37 -2.72 -32.66 1.09
N GLY A 38 -2.78 -31.96 2.22
CA GLY A 38 -2.33 -30.57 2.39
C GLY A 38 -0.91 -30.36 1.91
N ASP A 39 0.04 -31.11 2.47
CA ASP A 39 1.48 -30.93 2.17
C ASP A 39 1.81 -31.25 0.71
N PHE A 40 1.22 -32.31 0.16
CA PHE A 40 1.43 -32.70 -1.23
C PHE A 40 0.86 -31.67 -2.22
N LEU A 41 -0.32 -31.13 -1.95
CA LEU A 41 -0.93 -30.13 -2.81
C LEU A 41 -0.26 -28.77 -2.68
N SER A 42 0.24 -28.38 -1.50
CA SER A 42 1.01 -27.14 -1.34
C SER A 42 2.21 -27.08 -2.28
N SER A 43 3.08 -28.10 -2.25
CA SER A 43 4.27 -28.14 -3.11
C SER A 43 3.92 -28.14 -4.61
N LEU A 44 2.79 -28.74 -4.97
CA LEU A 44 2.34 -28.81 -6.35
C LEU A 44 1.77 -27.46 -6.83
N VAL A 45 1.01 -26.77 -5.98
CA VAL A 45 0.48 -25.42 -6.26
C VAL A 45 1.62 -24.43 -6.36
N GLU A 46 2.60 -24.48 -5.45
CA GLU A 46 3.81 -23.64 -5.50
C GLU A 46 4.53 -23.79 -6.84
N SER A 47 4.73 -25.02 -7.30
CA SER A 47 5.40 -25.26 -8.60
C SER A 47 4.65 -24.68 -9.82
N CYS A 48 3.38 -24.31 -9.66
CA CYS A 48 2.54 -23.76 -10.73
C CYS A 48 2.41 -22.23 -10.69
N LEU A 49 2.93 -21.56 -9.66
CA LEU A 49 2.84 -20.11 -9.51
C LEU A 49 3.93 -19.39 -10.34
N PRO A 50 3.66 -18.17 -10.85
CA PRO A 50 4.69 -17.31 -11.42
C PRO A 50 5.79 -16.99 -10.40
N GLU A 51 7.01 -16.78 -10.89
CA GLU A 51 8.21 -16.56 -10.06
C GLU A 51 8.05 -15.36 -9.13
N GLU A 52 7.38 -14.31 -9.60
CA GLU A 52 7.10 -13.09 -8.83
C GLU A 52 6.14 -13.34 -7.67
N ILE A 53 5.17 -14.25 -7.84
CA ILE A 53 4.20 -14.63 -6.81
C ILE A 53 4.81 -15.61 -5.82
N LEU A 54 5.71 -16.49 -6.28
CA LEU A 54 6.44 -17.43 -5.43
C LEU A 54 7.32 -16.72 -4.41
N ILE A 55 8.08 -15.71 -4.86
CA ILE A 55 8.94 -14.91 -3.97
C ILE A 55 8.13 -14.27 -2.83
N VAL A 56 6.91 -13.81 -3.13
CA VAL A 56 6.06 -13.15 -2.13
C VAL A 56 5.40 -14.17 -1.22
N TRP A 57 5.00 -15.32 -1.76
CA TRP A 57 4.46 -16.42 -0.99
C TRP A 57 5.46 -16.96 0.06
N GLU A 58 6.72 -17.20 -0.33
CA GLU A 58 7.75 -17.69 0.60
C GLU A 58 7.98 -16.71 1.76
N ARG A 59 7.92 -15.40 1.49
CA ARG A 59 8.04 -14.36 2.53
C ARG A 59 6.83 -14.32 3.46
N PHE A 60 5.62 -14.44 2.91
CA PHE A 60 4.39 -14.48 3.70
C PHE A 60 4.33 -15.71 4.60
N ARG A 61 4.78 -16.87 4.10
CA ARG A 61 4.91 -18.12 4.87
C ARG A 61 5.85 -17.92 6.07
N ASN A 62 7.06 -17.44 5.84
CA ASN A 62 8.08 -17.28 6.90
C ASN A 62 7.64 -16.33 8.04
N LEU A 63 6.80 -15.34 7.75
CA LEU A 63 6.27 -14.41 8.75
C LEU A 63 5.13 -15.02 9.60
N ASN A 64 4.37 -15.94 9.02
CA ASN A 64 3.18 -16.52 9.66
C ASN A 64 3.42 -17.91 10.25
N GLU A 65 4.55 -18.55 9.95
CA GLU A 65 5.00 -19.80 10.59
C GLU A 65 5.14 -19.67 12.12
N ALA A 66 5.32 -18.46 12.66
CA ALA A 66 5.47 -18.22 14.09
C ALA A 66 4.14 -18.03 14.86
N THR A 67 3.01 -17.83 14.18
CA THR A 67 1.79 -17.27 14.82
C THR A 67 0.48 -18.00 14.54
N ASP A 68 0.35 -18.70 13.41
CA ASP A 68 -0.94 -19.25 12.98
C ASP A 68 -0.81 -20.76 12.73
N GLY A 69 -1.28 -21.60 13.66
CA GLY A 69 -1.22 -23.07 13.61
C GLY A 69 -2.07 -23.72 12.50
N LYS A 70 -2.27 -23.01 11.37
CA LYS A 70 -2.96 -23.49 10.16
C LYS A 70 -2.01 -24.30 9.28
N GLY A 71 -2.56 -25.25 8.53
CA GLY A 71 -1.79 -26.05 7.58
C GLY A 71 -1.25 -25.22 6.42
N SER A 72 -0.10 -25.63 5.87
CA SER A 72 0.60 -24.93 4.77
C SER A 72 -0.32 -24.61 3.58
N LEU A 73 -1.25 -25.50 3.25
CA LEU A 73 -2.19 -25.31 2.14
C LEU A 73 -3.27 -24.28 2.46
N GLU A 74 -3.74 -24.19 3.70
CA GLU A 74 -4.75 -23.20 4.13
C GLU A 74 -4.15 -21.80 4.11
N GLN A 75 -2.91 -21.67 4.56
CA GLN A 75 -2.15 -20.44 4.48
C GLN A 75 -1.97 -20.02 3.02
N LEU A 76 -1.65 -20.97 2.13
CA LEU A 76 -1.47 -20.71 0.70
C LEU A 76 -2.77 -20.29 0.03
N LEU A 77 -3.88 -20.96 0.34
CA LEU A 77 -5.20 -20.59 -0.20
C LEU A 77 -5.67 -19.23 0.34
N SER A 78 -5.42 -18.96 1.63
CA SER A 78 -5.70 -17.64 2.21
C SER A 78 -4.90 -16.55 1.51
N PHE A 79 -3.61 -16.79 1.26
CA PHE A 79 -2.74 -15.89 0.52
C PHE A 79 -3.25 -15.67 -0.91
N LEU A 80 -3.51 -16.73 -1.67
CA LEU A 80 -3.98 -16.61 -3.04
C LEU A 80 -5.36 -15.92 -3.14
N ASN A 81 -6.22 -16.13 -2.14
CA ASN A 81 -7.51 -15.42 -2.05
C ASN A 81 -7.32 -13.92 -1.76
N LYS A 82 -6.34 -13.54 -0.92
CA LYS A 82 -5.96 -12.14 -0.69
C LYS A 82 -5.36 -11.50 -1.95
N VAL A 83 -4.48 -12.23 -2.64
CA VAL A 83 -3.90 -11.80 -3.91
C VAL A 83 -4.98 -11.61 -4.99
N ARG A 84 -6.00 -12.46 -5.01
CA ARG A 84 -7.16 -12.37 -5.91
C ARG A 84 -8.08 -11.18 -5.59
N GLY A 85 -8.15 -10.76 -4.33
CA GLY A 85 -9.16 -9.84 -3.80
C GLY A 85 -8.70 -8.41 -3.52
N GLU A 86 -7.83 -7.80 -4.33
CA GLU A 86 -7.40 -6.39 -4.18
C GLU A 86 -6.34 -6.11 -3.08
N GLN A 87 -5.33 -6.99 -2.92
CA GLN A 87 -4.11 -6.65 -2.15
C GLN A 87 -2.83 -6.70 -3.00
N LEU A 88 -2.91 -6.18 -4.23
CA LEU A 88 -1.71 -5.81 -5.00
C LEU A 88 -0.83 -4.79 -4.26
N ILE A 89 -1.36 -4.09 -3.25
CA ILE A 89 -0.65 -3.16 -2.36
C ILE A 89 0.23 -3.89 -1.35
N GLU A 90 -0.18 -5.05 -0.83
CA GLU A 90 0.68 -5.86 0.06
C GLU A 90 1.79 -6.52 -0.77
N LEU A 91 1.45 -6.98 -1.98
CA LEU A 91 2.40 -7.42 -3.00
C LEU A 91 3.35 -6.29 -3.43
N ALA A 92 2.87 -5.07 -3.61
CA ALA A 92 3.69 -3.90 -3.92
C ALA A 92 4.54 -3.50 -2.72
N ARG A 93 4.05 -3.56 -1.49
CA ARG A 93 4.85 -3.43 -0.27
C ARG A 93 5.96 -4.48 -0.26
N PHE A 94 5.66 -5.76 -0.52
CA PHE A 94 6.66 -6.83 -0.56
C PHE A 94 7.62 -6.76 -1.76
N ALA A 95 7.16 -6.29 -2.92
CA ALA A 95 7.96 -6.14 -4.14
C ALA A 95 8.84 -4.87 -4.11
N LEU A 96 8.36 -3.79 -3.50
CA LEU A 96 9.12 -2.56 -3.21
C LEU A 96 10.07 -2.74 -2.02
N LEU A 97 9.87 -3.77 -1.20
CA LEU A 97 10.80 -4.25 -0.16
C LEU A 97 11.82 -5.28 -0.68
N VAL A 98 11.93 -5.51 -2.00
CA VAL A 98 13.11 -6.21 -2.53
C VAL A 98 14.30 -5.26 -2.38
N PRO A 99 15.36 -5.63 -1.63
CA PRO A 99 16.65 -5.00 -1.83
C PRO A 99 17.05 -5.33 -3.26
N GLN A 100 16.94 -4.38 -4.18
CA GLN A 100 17.86 -4.37 -5.31
C GLN A 100 19.23 -4.22 -4.64
N GLU A 101 20.04 -5.27 -4.75
CA GLU A 101 21.38 -5.29 -4.19
C GLU A 101 22.11 -4.00 -4.58
N ASN A 102 22.70 -3.37 -3.56
CA ASN A 102 23.62 -2.23 -3.62
C ASN A 102 23.00 -0.86 -3.94
N GLY A 103 22.48 -0.17 -2.92
CA GLY A 103 22.27 1.27 -3.00
C GLY A 103 21.73 1.91 -1.72
N MET A 104 22.28 3.08 -1.37
CA MET A 104 21.87 3.97 -0.28
C MET A 104 20.37 4.32 -0.28
N LEU A 105 19.69 4.15 -1.42
CA LEU A 105 18.25 4.38 -1.61
C LEU A 105 17.34 3.44 -0.82
N GLY A 106 17.66 2.14 -0.72
CA GLY A 106 16.79 1.16 -0.08
C GLY A 106 16.64 1.39 1.43
N GLN A 107 17.71 1.83 2.08
CA GLN A 107 17.72 2.13 3.52
C GLN A 107 16.92 3.41 3.84
N ASN A 108 17.01 4.42 2.99
CA ASN A 108 16.27 5.67 3.16
C ASN A 108 14.76 5.46 2.99
N LEU A 109 14.34 4.66 2.01
CA LEU A 109 12.92 4.29 1.81
C LEU A 109 12.35 3.54 3.01
N LEU A 110 13.07 2.56 3.57
CA LEU A 110 12.64 1.81 4.75
C LEU A 110 12.46 2.73 5.97
N ARG A 111 13.41 3.65 6.20
CA ARG A 111 13.35 4.63 7.30
C ARG A 111 12.17 5.60 7.17
N ILE A 112 11.91 6.06 5.95
CA ILE A 112 10.75 6.91 5.63
C ILE A 112 9.43 6.17 5.90
N THR A 113 9.35 4.88 5.58
CA THR A 113 8.13 4.09 5.86
C THR A 113 7.87 3.93 7.36
N GLU A 114 8.91 3.78 8.19
CA GLU A 114 8.75 3.72 9.65
C GLU A 114 8.30 5.06 10.25
N LEU A 115 8.81 6.19 9.73
CA LEU A 115 8.31 7.53 10.09
C LEU A 115 6.81 7.68 9.80
N LEU A 116 6.41 7.32 8.58
CA LEU A 116 5.01 7.44 8.16
C LEU A 116 4.09 6.51 8.96
N ARG A 117 4.57 5.30 9.30
CA ARG A 117 3.87 4.33 10.16
C ARG A 117 3.68 4.86 11.58
N CYS A 118 4.74 5.37 12.20
CA CYS A 118 4.68 5.96 13.54
C CYS A 118 3.75 7.17 13.58
N TRP A 119 3.79 8.02 12.54
CA TRP A 119 2.89 9.17 12.43
C TRP A 119 1.42 8.74 12.27
N TYR A 120 1.15 7.76 11.42
CA TYR A 120 -0.20 7.23 11.21
C TYR A 120 -0.78 6.64 12.50
N ALA A 121 -0.02 5.82 13.21
CA ALA A 121 -0.45 5.21 14.47
C ALA A 121 -0.84 6.29 15.50
N LEU A 122 -0.01 7.32 15.71
CA LEU A 122 -0.34 8.43 16.61
C LEU A 122 -1.64 9.14 16.21
N LEU A 123 -1.83 9.38 14.91
CA LEU A 123 -3.01 10.06 14.39
C LEU A 123 -4.30 9.26 14.66
N ILE A 124 -4.26 7.94 14.49
CA ILE A 124 -5.42 7.07 14.74
C ILE A 124 -5.71 6.95 16.24
N GLU A 125 -4.68 6.72 17.07
CA GLU A 125 -4.84 6.61 18.52
C GLU A 125 -5.44 7.88 19.12
N THR A 126 -4.94 9.04 18.70
CA THR A 126 -5.52 10.32 19.11
C THR A 126 -6.98 10.41 18.65
N ALA A 127 -7.29 10.15 17.37
CA ALA A 127 -8.67 10.18 16.88
C ALA A 127 -9.62 9.25 17.66
N GLN A 128 -9.18 8.04 18.02
CA GLN A 128 -9.96 7.10 18.82
C GLN A 128 -10.26 7.65 20.21
N THR A 129 -9.27 8.24 20.90
CA THR A 129 -9.51 8.88 22.22
C THR A 129 -10.50 10.03 22.15
N TRP A 130 -10.44 10.85 21.10
CA TRP A 130 -11.39 11.95 20.89
C TRP A 130 -12.82 11.43 20.67
N ASN A 131 -12.99 10.30 19.98
CA ASN A 131 -14.31 9.70 19.74
C ASN A 131 -14.97 9.13 20.99
N LEU A 132 -14.19 8.81 22.03
CA LEU A 132 -14.73 8.29 23.29
C LEU A 132 -15.36 9.38 24.18
N ASN A 133 -15.30 10.66 23.80
CA ASN A 133 -15.83 11.79 24.56
C ASN A 133 -15.43 11.75 26.05
N LEU A 134 -14.19 11.35 26.32
CA LEU A 134 -13.67 11.25 27.67
C LEU A 134 -13.44 12.65 28.27
N ASN A 135 -13.72 12.78 29.57
CA ASN A 135 -13.27 13.94 30.32
C ASN A 135 -11.74 13.90 30.47
N TRP A 136 -11.12 15.06 30.64
CA TRP A 136 -9.66 15.19 30.77
C TRP A 136 -9.06 14.32 31.91
N ASN A 137 -9.85 14.04 32.95
CA ASN A 137 -9.44 13.25 34.12
C ASN A 137 -9.85 11.77 34.02
N SER A 138 -10.46 11.34 32.91
CA SER A 138 -10.87 9.95 32.71
C SER A 138 -9.64 9.06 32.50
N ILE A 139 -9.68 7.86 33.06
CA ILE A 139 -8.70 6.81 32.75
C ILE A 139 -8.94 6.35 31.31
N LEU A 140 -7.87 6.22 30.53
CA LEU A 140 -7.97 5.66 29.18
C LEU A 140 -8.32 4.17 29.23
N PRO A 141 -9.18 3.68 28.33
CA PRO A 141 -9.39 2.26 28.12
C PRO A 141 -8.08 1.50 27.89
N ASP A 142 -8.00 0.27 28.40
CA ASP A 142 -6.78 -0.53 28.37
C ASP A 142 -6.31 -0.87 26.96
N ASP A 143 -7.22 -1.03 26.01
CA ASP A 143 -6.95 -1.26 24.59
C ASP A 143 -6.15 -0.10 23.98
N ILE A 144 -6.63 1.14 24.15
CA ILE A 144 -5.94 2.34 23.67
C ILE A 144 -4.63 2.55 24.43
N LEU A 145 -4.64 2.37 25.76
CA LEU A 145 -3.44 2.53 26.57
C LEU A 145 -2.34 1.56 26.15
N ASN A 146 -2.69 0.30 25.86
CA ASN A 146 -1.74 -0.72 25.42
C ASN A 146 -1.23 -0.44 24.00
N SER A 147 -2.11 0.04 23.11
CA SER A 147 -1.70 0.44 21.76
C SER A 147 -0.75 1.63 21.79
N TYR A 148 -1.08 2.66 22.57
CA TYR A 148 -0.21 3.82 22.80
C TYR A 148 1.15 3.42 23.40
N LYS A 149 1.17 2.52 24.38
CA LYS A 149 2.42 1.97 24.95
C LYS A 149 3.25 1.20 23.92
N ARG A 150 2.60 0.47 23.01
CA ARG A 150 3.28 -0.23 21.91
C ARG A 150 3.90 0.79 20.96
N TRP A 151 3.13 1.78 20.53
CA TRP A 151 3.61 2.87 19.71
C TRP A 151 4.80 3.62 20.36
N LEU A 152 4.73 3.89 21.67
CA LEU A 152 5.86 4.51 22.41
C LEU A 152 7.14 3.67 22.40
N LYS A 153 7.07 2.34 22.26
CA LYS A 153 8.27 1.50 22.12
C LYS A 153 8.82 1.58 20.71
N GLU A 154 7.94 1.70 19.71
CA GLU A 154 8.31 1.79 18.30
C GLU A 154 8.85 3.17 17.92
N ILE A 155 8.39 4.24 18.58
CA ILE A 155 8.86 5.61 18.29
C ILE A 155 10.36 5.78 18.54
N ILE A 156 10.97 4.92 19.37
CA ILE A 156 12.41 4.94 19.62
C ILE A 156 13.17 4.69 18.31
N VAL A 157 12.62 3.89 17.39
CA VAL A 157 13.23 3.63 16.08
C VAL A 157 13.36 4.91 15.24
N LEU A 158 12.58 5.96 15.53
CA LEU A 158 12.72 7.25 14.85
C LEU A 158 14.03 7.97 15.18
N SER A 159 14.72 7.63 16.28
CA SER A 159 16.03 8.22 16.59
C SER A 159 17.08 7.87 15.53
N ASP A 160 16.90 6.75 14.86
CA ASP A 160 17.85 6.23 13.88
C ASP A 160 17.47 6.67 12.45
N VAL A 161 16.40 7.47 12.31
CA VAL A 161 15.96 7.98 11.02
C VAL A 161 16.64 9.30 10.71
N GLU A 162 17.60 9.23 9.80
CA GLU A 162 18.23 10.40 9.19
C GLU A 162 17.45 10.82 7.94
N ILE A 163 17.03 12.09 7.88
CA ILE A 163 16.38 12.68 6.70
C ILE A 163 17.39 13.59 6.02
N PRO A 164 17.87 13.27 4.81
CA PRO A 164 18.72 14.16 4.03
C PRO A 164 18.04 15.52 3.82
N CYS A 165 18.68 16.59 4.30
CA CYS A 165 18.13 17.96 4.21
C CYS A 165 18.52 18.68 2.92
N TYR A 166 19.37 18.07 2.09
CA TYR A 166 19.80 18.61 0.81
C TYR A 166 19.45 17.63 -0.31
N PHE A 167 18.90 18.18 -1.38
CA PHE A 167 18.64 17.48 -2.63
C PHE A 167 18.93 18.44 -3.78
N GLU A 168 19.54 17.92 -4.83
CA GLU A 168 19.84 18.69 -6.03
C GLU A 168 18.66 18.59 -6.99
N ILE A 169 18.23 19.74 -7.50
CA ILE A 169 17.21 19.85 -8.54
C ILE A 169 17.93 20.10 -9.86
N SER A 170 17.72 19.21 -10.80
CA SER A 170 18.21 19.28 -12.19
C SER A 170 17.05 19.11 -13.18
N ASP A 171 17.35 19.29 -14.47
CA ASP A 171 16.38 19.09 -15.56
C ASP A 171 15.84 17.64 -15.65
N THR A 172 16.53 16.67 -15.03
CA THR A 172 16.10 15.27 -14.96
C THR A 172 15.24 14.97 -13.72
N THR A 173 14.90 15.98 -12.93
CA THR A 173 14.12 15.79 -11.71
C THR A 173 12.64 15.62 -12.05
N GLN A 174 12.02 14.63 -11.41
CA GLN A 174 10.60 14.33 -11.50
C GLN A 174 9.98 14.36 -10.11
N MET A 175 8.75 14.85 -10.02
CA MET A 175 7.95 14.81 -8.79
C MET A 175 6.99 13.62 -8.85
N HIS A 176 7.08 12.72 -7.87
CA HIS A 176 6.18 11.58 -7.73
C HIS A 176 5.28 11.78 -6.51
N VAL A 177 3.96 11.79 -6.74
CA VAL A 177 2.94 11.98 -5.72
C VAL A 177 2.19 10.68 -5.53
N PHE A 178 2.33 10.05 -4.37
CA PHE A 178 1.59 8.83 -4.02
C PHE A 178 0.44 9.20 -3.11
N VAL A 179 -0.73 8.64 -3.38
CA VAL A 179 -1.93 8.81 -2.55
C VAL A 179 -2.56 7.47 -2.24
N ASP A 180 -3.13 7.37 -1.04
CA ASP A 180 -3.75 6.15 -0.53
C ASP A 180 -4.83 6.53 0.50
N ALA A 181 -5.87 5.72 0.60
CA ALA A 181 -6.87 5.82 1.63
C ALA A 181 -7.30 4.47 2.22
N CYS A 182 -7.66 4.52 3.49
CA CYS A 182 -8.29 3.42 4.20
C CYS A 182 -9.53 3.95 4.94
N ILE A 183 -10.22 3.06 5.64
CA ILE A 183 -11.45 3.42 6.38
C ILE A 183 -11.20 4.49 7.45
N ASP A 184 -9.99 4.52 8.03
CA ASP A 184 -9.67 5.38 9.17
C ASP A 184 -8.97 6.68 8.77
N ALA A 185 -8.28 6.72 7.63
CA ALA A 185 -7.52 7.89 7.19
C ALA A 185 -7.21 7.86 5.69
N TYR A 186 -6.81 9.02 5.18
CA TYR A 186 -6.32 9.17 3.81
C TYR A 186 -5.07 10.06 3.80
N ALA A 187 -4.15 9.79 2.88
CA ALA A 187 -2.82 10.38 2.90
C ALA A 187 -2.25 10.63 1.50
N ALA A 188 -1.23 11.49 1.47
CA ALA A 188 -0.40 11.73 0.30
C ALA A 188 1.06 11.94 0.73
N CYS A 189 1.99 11.45 -0.08
CA CYS A 189 3.42 11.73 0.06
C CYS A 189 4.05 12.08 -1.29
N ILE A 190 5.08 12.93 -1.23
CA ILE A 190 5.76 13.48 -2.40
C ILE A 190 7.22 13.12 -2.32
N PHE A 191 7.70 12.48 -3.39
CA PHE A 191 9.10 12.22 -3.62
C PHE A 191 9.61 13.04 -4.81
N LEU A 192 10.83 13.53 -4.70
CA LEU A 192 11.60 13.98 -5.86
C LEU A 192 12.53 12.86 -6.27
N ARG A 193 12.49 12.51 -7.56
CA ARG A 193 13.39 11.56 -8.21
C ARG A 193 14.31 12.36 -9.12
N THR A 194 15.62 12.32 -8.89
CA THR A 194 16.62 13.01 -9.73
C THR A 194 17.56 11.99 -10.34
N GLU A 195 17.77 12.06 -11.66
CA GLU A 195 18.75 11.22 -12.33
C GLU A 195 20.09 11.94 -12.45
N THR A 196 21.14 11.34 -11.88
CA THR A 196 22.50 11.87 -11.84
C THR A 196 23.47 10.91 -12.55
N SER A 197 24.70 11.35 -12.81
CA SER A 197 25.75 10.48 -13.36
C SER A 197 26.08 9.27 -12.48
N GLU A 198 25.78 9.35 -11.18
CA GLU A 198 26.04 8.30 -10.19
C GLU A 198 24.83 7.37 -9.96
N GLY A 199 23.68 7.70 -10.55
CA GLY A 199 22.45 6.93 -10.43
C GLY A 199 21.22 7.79 -10.11
N VAL A 200 20.15 7.12 -9.70
CA VAL A 200 18.86 7.75 -9.39
C VAL A 200 18.79 8.06 -7.91
N ASN A 201 18.60 9.31 -7.54
CA ASN A 201 18.38 9.74 -6.16
C ASN A 201 16.90 9.99 -5.90
N ILE A 202 16.40 9.58 -4.73
CA ILE A 202 15.00 9.76 -4.35
C ILE A 202 14.92 10.40 -2.96
N PHE A 203 14.15 11.47 -2.83
CA PHE A 203 14.00 12.23 -1.59
C PHE A 203 12.53 12.43 -1.23
N LEU A 204 12.13 12.07 -0.01
CA LEU A 204 10.82 12.48 0.53
C LEU A 204 10.87 13.98 0.83
N VAL A 205 10.06 14.76 0.14
CA VAL A 205 9.97 16.21 0.34
C VAL A 205 8.87 16.56 1.33
N ARG A 206 7.71 15.90 1.19
CA ARG A 206 6.57 16.22 2.03
C ARG A 206 5.59 15.06 2.11
N ALA A 207 5.01 14.86 3.29
CA ALA A 207 3.88 13.97 3.49
C ALA A 207 2.76 14.67 4.26
N LYS A 208 1.53 14.23 4.02
CA LYS A 208 0.34 14.73 4.70
C LYS A 208 -0.69 13.62 4.83
N SER A 209 -1.23 13.43 6.02
CA SER A 209 -2.37 12.56 6.28
C SER A 209 -3.51 13.31 6.94
N ARG A 210 -4.71 12.73 6.88
CA ARG A 210 -5.92 13.22 7.54
C ARG A 210 -6.76 12.04 8.01
N VAL A 211 -7.33 12.17 9.21
CA VAL A 211 -8.31 11.21 9.74
C VAL A 211 -9.56 11.25 8.84
N ALA A 212 -10.11 10.08 8.55
CA ALA A 212 -11.35 9.97 7.80
C ALA A 212 -12.49 10.65 8.57
N PRO A 213 -13.45 11.29 7.88
CA PRO A 213 -14.58 11.92 8.55
C PRO A 213 -15.38 10.91 9.38
N LEU A 214 -15.87 11.33 10.54
CA LEU A 214 -16.69 10.48 11.43
C LEU A 214 -17.99 10.02 10.78
N LYS A 215 -18.53 10.82 9.83
CA LYS A 215 -19.65 10.39 9.01
C LYS A 215 -19.13 9.37 8.00
N GLN A 216 -19.79 8.22 7.89
CA GLN A 216 -19.41 7.18 6.93
C GLN A 216 -19.26 7.76 5.52
N VAL A 217 -18.01 7.75 5.05
CA VAL A 217 -17.63 8.03 3.66
C VAL A 217 -17.15 6.71 3.08
N THR A 218 -17.52 6.42 1.84
CA THR A 218 -17.08 5.20 1.16
C THR A 218 -15.59 5.27 0.83
N ILE A 219 -14.92 4.11 0.79
CA ILE A 219 -13.49 4.02 0.45
C ILE A 219 -13.16 4.77 -0.86
N PRO A 220 -13.91 4.62 -1.97
CA PRO A 220 -13.62 5.37 -3.20
C PRO A 220 -13.66 6.90 -3.04
N ARG A 221 -14.52 7.42 -2.16
CA ARG A 221 -14.56 8.86 -1.88
C ARG A 221 -13.38 9.30 -1.02
N LEU A 222 -12.91 8.45 -0.10
CA LEU A 222 -11.69 8.71 0.67
C LEU A 222 -10.45 8.68 -0.24
N GLU A 223 -10.39 7.74 -1.18
CA GLU A 223 -9.36 7.67 -2.23
C GLU A 223 -9.34 8.95 -3.07
N LEU A 224 -10.50 9.43 -3.53
CA LEU A 224 -10.59 10.71 -4.24
C LEU A 224 -10.17 11.90 -3.36
N MET A 225 -10.44 11.84 -2.05
CA MET A 225 -9.96 12.85 -1.10
C MET A 225 -8.44 12.78 -0.93
N ALA A 226 -7.84 11.59 -0.97
CA ALA A 226 -6.40 11.36 -0.99
C ALA A 226 -5.77 12.04 -2.22
N SER A 227 -6.31 11.79 -3.42
CA SER A 227 -5.87 12.47 -4.65
C SER A 227 -5.99 13.99 -4.55
N CYS A 228 -7.07 14.50 -3.95
CA CYS A 228 -7.28 15.93 -3.78
C CYS A 228 -6.24 16.57 -2.84
N ILE A 229 -5.90 15.92 -1.72
CA ILE A 229 -4.82 16.41 -0.86
C ILE A 229 -3.45 16.24 -1.53
N GLY A 230 -3.24 15.20 -2.32
CA GLY A 230 -2.03 14.98 -3.11
C GLY A 230 -1.79 16.12 -4.09
N ALA A 231 -2.79 16.48 -4.89
CA ALA A 231 -2.72 17.63 -5.81
C ALA A 231 -2.40 18.94 -5.08
N ARG A 232 -3.12 19.25 -3.99
CA ARG A 232 -2.83 20.47 -3.20
C ARG A 232 -1.41 20.47 -2.62
N LEU A 233 -0.94 19.30 -2.16
CA LEU A 233 0.39 19.15 -1.58
C LEU A 233 1.46 19.37 -2.65
N ALA A 234 1.29 18.77 -3.83
CA ALA A 234 2.20 18.88 -4.97
C ALA A 234 2.32 20.32 -5.43
N HIS A 235 1.19 20.99 -5.67
CA HIS A 235 1.17 22.40 -6.06
C HIS A 235 1.85 23.29 -5.00
N SER A 236 1.62 23.03 -3.70
CA SER A 236 2.31 23.76 -2.63
C SER A 236 3.82 23.53 -2.62
N VAL A 237 4.30 22.34 -2.97
CA VAL A 237 5.74 22.03 -3.05
C VAL A 237 6.35 22.68 -4.29
N GLN A 238 5.69 22.62 -5.44
CA GLN A 238 6.14 23.28 -6.66
C GLN A 238 6.35 24.79 -6.46
N LEU A 239 5.41 25.46 -5.81
CA LEU A 239 5.53 26.88 -5.48
C LEU A 239 6.65 27.17 -4.47
N ALA A 240 6.79 26.33 -3.44
CA ALA A 240 7.79 26.55 -2.40
C ALA A 240 9.23 26.33 -2.90
N LEU A 241 9.42 25.42 -3.85
CA LEU A 241 10.73 25.10 -4.44
C LEU A 241 10.97 25.82 -5.78
N ASN A 242 10.00 26.61 -6.26
CA ASN A 242 10.05 27.30 -7.55
C ASN A 242 10.31 26.37 -8.74
N ILE A 243 9.62 25.21 -8.76
CA ILE A 243 9.73 24.15 -9.79
C ILE A 243 8.38 23.91 -10.47
N THR A 244 7.72 24.97 -10.92
CA THR A 244 6.34 24.89 -11.45
C THR A 244 6.20 23.99 -12.68
N ASP A 245 7.24 23.88 -13.49
CA ASP A 245 7.22 23.16 -14.77
C ASP A 245 7.81 21.73 -14.68
N ILE A 246 8.05 21.23 -13.47
CA ILE A 246 8.60 19.89 -13.26
C ILE A 246 7.60 18.80 -13.67
N GLU A 247 8.10 17.76 -14.34
CA GLU A 247 7.29 16.58 -14.63
C GLU A 247 6.75 15.99 -13.33
N THR A 248 5.43 15.93 -13.21
CA THR A 248 4.74 15.50 -11.99
C THR A 248 3.84 14.31 -12.28
N ILE A 249 4.12 13.19 -11.61
CA ILE A 249 3.43 11.91 -11.81
C ILE A 249 2.63 11.57 -10.56
N PHE A 250 1.33 11.34 -10.73
CA PHE A 250 0.41 10.96 -9.66
C PHE A 250 0.15 9.46 -9.67
N TRP A 251 0.28 8.84 -8.51
CA TRP A 251 0.12 7.40 -8.29
C TRP A 251 -1.04 7.15 -7.33
N SER A 252 -1.98 6.31 -7.77
CA SER A 252 -3.11 5.79 -6.98
C SER A 252 -3.45 4.40 -7.49
N ASP A 253 -3.81 3.50 -6.58
CA ASP A 253 -4.30 2.14 -6.84
C ASP A 253 -5.83 2.07 -6.98
N SER A 254 -6.55 3.13 -6.60
CA SER A 254 -7.99 3.23 -6.75
C SER A 254 -8.39 3.36 -8.22
N MET A 255 -8.75 2.23 -8.84
CA MET A 255 -9.31 2.21 -10.19
C MET A 255 -10.54 3.12 -10.33
N VAL A 256 -11.35 3.24 -9.28
CA VAL A 256 -12.54 4.12 -9.28
C VAL A 256 -12.12 5.58 -9.34
N THR A 257 -11.11 5.99 -8.56
CA THR A 257 -10.59 7.36 -8.60
C THR A 257 -9.95 7.66 -9.95
N LEU A 258 -9.16 6.75 -10.50
CA LEU A 258 -8.56 6.90 -11.82
C LEU A 258 -9.63 7.00 -12.92
N PHE A 259 -10.69 6.20 -12.83
CA PHE A 259 -11.83 6.27 -13.74
C PHE A 259 -12.54 7.62 -13.67
N TRP A 260 -12.86 8.11 -12.47
CA TRP A 260 -13.46 9.43 -12.27
C TRP A 260 -12.61 10.59 -12.79
N LEU A 261 -11.29 10.50 -12.70
CA LEU A 261 -10.38 11.53 -13.18
C LEU A 261 -10.27 11.54 -14.71
N ARG A 262 -10.29 10.38 -15.35
CA ARG A 262 -10.17 10.24 -16.81
C ARG A 262 -11.48 10.50 -17.55
N ASP A 263 -12.58 9.98 -17.04
CA ASP A 263 -13.84 9.97 -17.77
C ASP A 263 -14.69 11.23 -17.53
N LYS A 264 -15.50 11.58 -18.53
CA LYS A 264 -16.48 12.66 -18.44
C LYS A 264 -17.84 12.04 -18.11
N GLY A 265 -18.27 12.15 -16.85
CA GLY A 265 -19.56 11.65 -16.40
C GLY A 265 -20.31 12.62 -15.50
N ASP A 266 -21.62 12.41 -15.38
CA ASP A 266 -22.49 13.12 -14.44
C ASP A 266 -22.28 12.56 -13.02
N TRP A 267 -21.18 12.99 -12.42
CA TRP A 267 -20.83 12.59 -11.06
C TRP A 267 -21.64 13.34 -10.01
N SER A 268 -21.78 12.72 -8.83
CA SER A 268 -22.31 13.43 -7.66
C SER A 268 -21.53 14.73 -7.40
N VAL A 269 -22.20 15.75 -6.87
CA VAL A 269 -21.60 17.08 -6.59
C VAL A 269 -20.28 16.98 -5.80
N PHE A 270 -20.19 16.04 -4.85
CA PHE A 270 -18.97 15.79 -4.10
C PHE A 270 -17.79 15.38 -5.01
N VAL A 271 -18.02 14.40 -5.88
CA VAL A 271 -17.00 13.85 -6.78
C VAL A 271 -16.63 14.89 -7.83
N ALA A 272 -17.63 15.52 -8.46
CA ALA A 272 -17.42 16.55 -9.47
C ALA A 272 -16.58 17.73 -8.95
N ASN A 273 -16.86 18.22 -7.74
CA ASN A 273 -16.10 19.32 -7.15
C ASN A 273 -14.64 18.96 -6.86
N ARG A 274 -14.36 17.71 -6.48
CA ARG A 274 -12.98 17.24 -6.20
C ARG A 274 -12.19 17.01 -7.47
N ILE A 275 -12.80 16.43 -8.50
CA ILE A 275 -12.18 16.29 -9.83
C ILE A 275 -11.87 17.68 -10.38
N LYS A 276 -12.83 18.60 -10.35
CA LYS A 276 -12.64 19.98 -10.82
C LYS A 276 -11.47 20.67 -10.12
N GLU A 277 -11.35 20.49 -8.80
CA GLU A 277 -10.24 21.03 -8.04
C GLU A 277 -8.89 20.42 -8.44
N ILE A 278 -8.81 19.10 -8.61
CA ILE A 278 -7.59 18.41 -9.04
C ILE A 278 -7.17 18.90 -10.43
N LYS A 279 -8.09 18.94 -11.39
CA LYS A 279 -7.84 19.38 -12.77
C LYS A 279 -7.52 20.88 -12.86
N LEU A 280 -7.96 21.70 -11.91
CA LEU A 280 -7.59 23.12 -11.86
C LEU A 280 -6.13 23.31 -11.44
N LEU A 281 -5.62 22.46 -10.54
CA LEU A 281 -4.23 22.51 -10.08
C LEU A 281 -3.27 21.85 -11.08
N PHE A 282 -3.71 20.75 -11.70
CA PHE A 282 -2.96 19.98 -12.68
C PHE A 282 -3.86 19.72 -13.89
N PRO A 283 -3.93 20.68 -14.83
CA PRO A 283 -4.67 20.48 -16.07
C PRO A 283 -4.01 19.38 -16.91
N GLU A 284 -4.82 18.57 -17.58
CA GLU A 284 -4.32 17.63 -18.58
C GLU A 284 -3.70 18.44 -19.72
N SER A 285 -2.46 18.11 -20.12
CA SER A 285 -1.89 18.56 -21.37
C SER A 285 -2.63 17.88 -22.52
N ASP A 286 -3.22 18.67 -23.42
CA ASP A 286 -3.90 18.20 -24.64
C ASP A 286 -3.02 17.30 -25.52
#